data_AF-A0A9D3TC50-F1
#
_entry.id   AF-A0A9D3TC50-F1
#
_cell.length_a   1.000
_cell.length_b   1.000
_cell.length_c   1.000
_cell.angle_alpha   90.00
_cell.angle_beta   90.00
_cell.angle_gamma   90.00
#
_symmetry.space_group_name_H-M   'P 1'
#
loop_
_entity.id
_entity.type
_entity.pdbx_description
1 polymer ?
#
loop_
_entity_poly.entity_id
_entity_poly.type
_entity_poly.pdbx_seq_one_letter_code
_entity_poly.pdbx_strand_id
1 'polypeptide(L)'
;MSMQDVIRLSARTVRRQLHREGYYSRVAVHKPLVIKMNAHLRVQWYKNHRHWSTEMWKKVIRSDESSFTIFSTSGRVHVWRTPRERYRPECLTPTMRGSGGSVMLWGAFYWHGLGPLVPLEGMVTANQYKDVLSNHLYPMMKHFYPDGSSLFQDDNALIHRAQGVTEWFDEYENDVNHMLWPSQSPDLNPIEHLWVILDQRVGQHSPPPSSKHQMKEYLLEEWCSIPPVEFQRLVECMPRCIEAVLAARGGPTPY
;
A
#
# COMPACT_ATOMS: atom_id res chain seq x y z
N MET A 1 11.47 -53.01 29.01
CA MET A 1 11.31 -51.58 28.64
C MET A 1 10.76 -51.53 27.23
N SER A 2 9.47 -51.23 27.07
CA SER A 2 8.78 -51.29 25.78
C SER A 2 9.08 -50.07 24.92
N MET A 3 9.23 -50.34 23.62
CA MET A 3 9.19 -49.40 22.52
C MET A 3 7.97 -48.47 22.65
N GLN A 4 8.20 -47.17 22.55
CA GLN A 4 7.13 -46.17 22.49
C GLN A 4 6.17 -46.52 21.36
N ASP A 5 4.90 -46.74 21.71
CA ASP A 5 3.80 -46.96 20.77
C ASP A 5 3.60 -45.71 19.91
N VAL A 6 4.22 -45.68 18.72
CA VAL A 6 3.92 -44.68 17.70
C VAL A 6 2.51 -44.98 17.17
N ILE A 7 1.50 -44.31 17.72
CA ILE A 7 0.13 -44.38 17.22
C ILE A 7 0.14 -43.95 15.75
N ARG A 8 -0.09 -44.89 14.83
CA ARG A 8 -0.28 -44.60 13.41
C ARG A 8 -1.63 -43.92 13.19
N LEU A 9 -1.66 -42.60 13.32
CA LEU A 9 -2.84 -41.79 13.03
C LEU A 9 -2.98 -41.57 11.53
N SER A 10 -4.18 -41.77 10.99
CA SER A 10 -4.48 -41.39 9.62
C SER A 10 -4.57 -39.86 9.49
N ALA A 11 -4.19 -39.30 8.34
CA ALA A 11 -4.34 -37.87 8.06
C ALA A 11 -5.80 -37.38 8.24
N ARG A 12 -6.78 -38.27 8.01
CA ARG A 12 -8.20 -38.01 8.26
C ARG A 12 -8.51 -37.84 9.75
N THR A 13 -7.91 -38.67 10.60
CA THR A 13 -8.05 -38.59 12.06
C THR A 13 -7.46 -37.28 12.57
N VAL A 14 -6.26 -36.90 12.10
CA VAL A 14 -5.61 -35.62 12.44
C VAL A 14 -6.50 -34.45 12.02
N ARG A 15 -6.99 -34.42 10.78
CA ARG A 15 -7.86 -33.33 10.29
C ARG A 15 -9.17 -33.21 11.06
N ARG A 16 -9.80 -34.32 11.44
CA ARG A 16 -11.03 -34.31 12.27
C ARG A 16 -10.77 -33.78 13.68
N GLN A 17 -9.60 -34.07 14.26
CA GLN A 17 -9.25 -33.49 15.55
C GLN A 17 -9.00 -31.99 15.40
N LEU A 18 -8.19 -31.58 14.43
CA LEU A 18 -7.95 -30.16 14.13
C LEU A 18 -9.26 -29.38 13.93
N HIS A 19 -10.22 -29.92 13.16
CA HIS A 19 -11.53 -29.28 12.98
C HIS A 19 -12.36 -29.22 14.26
N ARG A 20 -12.27 -30.24 15.15
CA ARG A 20 -12.95 -30.22 16.47
C ARG A 20 -12.37 -29.14 17.39
N GLU A 21 -11.07 -28.89 17.29
CA GLU A 21 -10.36 -27.83 17.98
C GLU A 21 -10.49 -26.45 17.28
N GLY A 22 -11.28 -26.35 16.21
CA GLY A 22 -11.52 -25.10 15.49
C GLY A 22 -10.43 -24.67 14.50
N TYR A 23 -9.45 -25.54 14.21
CA TYR A 23 -8.43 -25.28 13.19
C TYR A 23 -8.93 -25.71 11.81
N TYR A 24 -8.67 -24.88 10.81
CA TYR A 24 -9.01 -25.17 9.43
C TYR A 24 -7.88 -24.81 8.48
N SER A 25 -7.80 -25.53 7.37
CA SER A 25 -6.91 -25.15 6.27
C SER A 25 -7.41 -23.83 5.66
N ARG A 26 -6.52 -22.84 5.56
CA ARG A 26 -6.75 -21.53 4.96
C ARG A 26 -5.53 -21.13 4.11
N VAL A 27 -5.75 -20.24 3.15
CA VAL A 27 -4.64 -19.63 2.39
C VAL A 27 -3.87 -18.70 3.32
N ALA A 28 -2.54 -18.73 3.28
CA ALA A 28 -1.70 -17.84 4.07
C ALA A 28 -1.87 -16.39 3.60
N VAL A 29 -1.92 -15.44 4.53
CA VAL A 29 -1.99 -14.01 4.21
C VAL A 29 -0.60 -13.51 3.82
N HIS A 30 -0.51 -12.78 2.71
CA HIS A 30 0.73 -12.13 2.29
C HIS A 30 0.90 -10.79 3.01
N LYS A 31 1.88 -10.69 3.91
CA LYS A 31 2.31 -9.43 4.55
C LYS A 31 3.85 -9.38 4.63
N PRO A 32 4.47 -8.19 4.64
CA PRO A 32 5.90 -8.08 4.85
C PRO A 32 6.34 -8.71 6.17
N LEU A 33 7.53 -9.31 6.17
CA LEU A 33 8.10 -9.87 7.39
C LEU A 33 8.60 -8.74 8.29
N VAL A 34 7.95 -8.55 9.44
CA VAL A 34 8.40 -7.59 10.45
C VAL A 34 9.43 -8.25 11.36
N ILE A 35 10.71 -7.87 11.22
CA ILE A 35 11.77 -8.33 12.12
C ILE A 35 11.61 -7.73 13.53
N LYS A 36 12.20 -8.36 14.55
CA LYS A 36 12.08 -7.93 15.95
C LYS A 36 12.45 -6.45 16.18
N MET A 37 13.49 -5.96 15.49
CA MET A 37 13.91 -4.57 15.57
C MET A 37 12.79 -3.63 15.05
N ASN A 38 12.23 -3.94 13.88
CA ASN A 38 11.15 -3.14 13.30
C ASN A 38 9.88 -3.20 14.15
N ALA A 39 9.56 -4.35 14.75
CA ALA A 39 8.45 -4.46 15.70
C ALA A 39 8.64 -3.55 16.91
N HIS A 40 9.87 -3.46 17.45
CA HIS A 40 10.18 -2.52 18.52
C HIS A 40 9.97 -1.06 18.08
N LEU A 41 10.51 -0.68 16.91
CA LEU A 41 10.35 0.67 16.36
C LEU A 41 8.88 1.03 16.12
N ARG A 42 8.07 0.08 15.62
CA ARG A 42 6.62 0.25 15.46
C ARG A 42 5.91 0.51 16.79
N VAL A 43 6.28 -0.21 17.86
CA VAL A 43 5.74 0.03 19.20
C VAL A 43 6.18 1.38 19.77
N GLN A 44 7.42 1.82 19.52
CA GLN A 44 7.87 3.16 19.93
C GLN A 44 7.13 4.25 19.16
N TRP A 45 6.96 4.08 17.85
CA TRP A 45 6.17 4.98 17.03
C TRP A 45 4.74 5.08 17.54
N TYR A 46 4.08 3.95 17.86
CA TYR A 46 2.78 3.95 18.53
C TYR A 46 2.80 4.79 19.82
N LYS A 47 3.76 4.59 20.72
CA LYS A 47 3.82 5.32 21.99
C LYS A 47 3.89 6.84 21.80
N ASN A 48 4.59 7.30 20.76
CA ASN A 48 4.72 8.72 20.42
C ASN A 48 3.40 9.31 19.87
N HIS A 49 2.54 8.47 19.28
CA HIS A 49 1.32 8.89 18.60
C HIS A 49 0.02 8.43 19.29
N ARG A 50 0.10 7.66 20.39
CA ARG A 50 -1.08 7.08 21.08
C ARG A 50 -2.12 8.10 21.55
N HIS A 51 -1.67 9.32 21.83
CA HIS A 51 -2.51 10.42 22.32
C HIS A 51 -2.98 11.35 21.20
N TRP A 52 -2.66 11.03 19.95
CA TRP A 52 -3.05 11.85 18.82
C TRP A 52 -4.54 11.72 18.56
N SER A 53 -5.22 12.87 18.53
CA SER A 53 -6.62 12.94 18.14
C SER A 53 -6.77 12.79 16.63
N THR A 54 -7.98 12.49 16.18
CA THR A 54 -8.31 12.50 14.75
C THR A 54 -7.97 13.84 14.10
N GLU A 55 -8.17 14.97 14.80
CA GLU A 55 -7.81 16.30 14.28
C GLU A 55 -6.31 16.47 14.02
N MET A 56 -5.45 15.81 14.79
CA MET A 56 -4.01 15.79 14.50
C MET A 56 -3.73 14.93 13.26
N TRP A 57 -4.37 13.77 13.13
CA TRP A 57 -4.23 12.90 11.95
C TRP A 57 -4.71 13.55 10.65
N LYS A 58 -5.67 14.48 10.73
CA LYS A 58 -6.15 15.24 9.58
C LYS A 58 -5.11 16.17 8.97
N LYS A 59 -4.11 16.59 9.75
CA LYS A 59 -3.00 17.45 9.31
C LYS A 59 -1.85 16.68 8.64
N VAL A 60 -1.93 15.35 8.61
CA VAL A 60 -0.89 14.50 8.02
C VAL A 60 -1.15 14.35 6.52
N ILE A 61 -0.19 14.78 5.71
CA ILE A 61 -0.11 14.49 4.29
C ILE A 61 0.64 13.17 4.14
N ARG A 62 0.04 12.20 3.45
CA ARG A 62 0.62 10.88 3.25
C ARG A 62 0.94 10.67 1.80
N SER A 63 2.11 10.14 1.51
CA SER A 63 2.54 9.78 0.16
C SER A 63 3.14 8.40 0.09
N ASP A 64 3.25 7.90 -1.13
CA ASP A 64 3.89 6.64 -1.48
C ASP A 64 4.06 6.52 -3.00
N GLU A 65 4.85 5.55 -3.43
CA GLU A 65 5.00 5.14 -4.82
C GLU A 65 4.35 3.78 -5.09
N SER A 66 3.53 3.70 -6.14
CA SER A 66 2.93 2.44 -6.56
C SER A 66 3.08 2.18 -8.05
N SER A 67 3.20 0.90 -8.40
CA SER A 67 3.36 0.43 -9.76
C SER A 67 2.12 -0.32 -10.23
N PHE A 68 1.51 0.16 -11.31
CA PHE A 68 0.33 -0.44 -11.91
C PHE A 68 0.69 -1.15 -13.22
N THR A 69 0.32 -2.42 -13.34
CA THR A 69 0.61 -3.24 -14.53
C THR A 69 -0.57 -3.29 -15.47
N ILE A 70 -0.35 -3.15 -16.78
CA ILE A 70 -1.42 -3.17 -17.80
C ILE A 70 -2.14 -4.52 -17.82
N PHE A 71 -1.37 -5.61 -17.75
CA PHE A 71 -1.92 -6.96 -17.65
C PHE A 71 -1.58 -7.50 -16.28
N SER A 72 -2.58 -7.60 -15.40
CA SER A 72 -2.39 -8.28 -14.13
C SER A 72 -2.13 -9.77 -14.41
N THR A 73 -0.95 -10.26 -14.01
CA THR A 73 -0.64 -11.70 -13.99
C THR A 73 -1.27 -12.39 -12.78
N SER A 74 -1.86 -11.62 -11.86
CA SER A 74 -2.41 -12.08 -10.59
C SER A 74 -3.94 -12.13 -10.64
N GLY A 75 -4.46 -13.23 -11.15
CA GLY A 75 -5.89 -13.55 -11.04
C GLY A 75 -6.25 -14.79 -11.84
N ARG A 76 -6.94 -15.76 -11.22
CA ARG A 76 -7.55 -16.86 -11.98
C ARG A 76 -8.83 -16.32 -12.63
N VAL A 77 -8.78 -16.05 -13.94
CA VAL A 77 -9.98 -15.76 -14.72
C VAL A 77 -10.73 -17.08 -14.95
N HIS A 78 -11.94 -17.18 -14.43
CA HIS A 78 -12.82 -18.33 -14.66
C HIS A 78 -13.73 -18.02 -15.84
N VAL A 79 -13.72 -18.88 -16.86
CA VAL A 79 -14.63 -18.82 -18.01
C VAL A 79 -15.53 -20.05 -18.05
N TRP A 80 -16.81 -19.86 -18.34
CA TRP A 80 -17.75 -20.96 -18.57
C TRP A 80 -17.65 -21.40 -20.03
N ARG A 81 -17.22 -22.65 -20.27
CA ARG A 81 -17.02 -23.19 -21.62
C ARG A 81 -17.10 -24.71 -21.65
N THR A 82 -17.43 -25.27 -22.79
CA THR A 82 -17.29 -26.71 -23.04
C THR A 82 -15.83 -27.09 -23.31
N PRO A 83 -15.43 -28.38 -23.21
CA PRO A 83 -14.05 -28.80 -23.51
C PRO A 83 -13.57 -28.44 -24.93
N ARG A 84 -14.48 -28.39 -25.91
CA ARG A 84 -14.16 -28.06 -27.31
C ARG A 84 -13.88 -26.57 -27.52
N GLU A 85 -14.39 -25.72 -26.65
CA GLU A 85 -14.24 -24.25 -26.71
C GLU A 85 -12.96 -23.77 -26.05
N ARG A 86 -12.10 -24.70 -25.61
CA ARG A 86 -10.87 -24.40 -24.85
C ARG A 86 -9.92 -23.41 -25.53
N TYR A 87 -9.92 -23.38 -26.86
CA TYR A 87 -9.00 -22.56 -27.65
C TYR A 87 -9.70 -21.41 -28.39
N ARG A 88 -10.98 -21.16 -28.11
CA ARG A 88 -11.68 -19.99 -28.64
C ARG A 88 -11.11 -18.71 -28.02
N PRO A 89 -10.86 -17.63 -28.79
CA PRO A 89 -10.29 -16.39 -28.27
C PRO A 89 -11.02 -15.83 -27.05
N GLU A 90 -12.35 -15.97 -27.00
CA GLU A 90 -13.20 -15.49 -25.90
C GLU A 90 -13.02 -16.31 -24.60
N CYS A 91 -12.40 -17.48 -24.71
CA CYS A 91 -12.14 -18.43 -23.62
C CYS A 91 -10.67 -18.46 -23.20
N LEU A 92 -9.84 -17.55 -23.73
CA LEU A 92 -8.42 -17.44 -23.40
C LEU A 92 -8.18 -16.19 -22.54
N THR A 93 -7.28 -16.32 -21.57
CA THR A 93 -6.62 -15.14 -20.99
C THR A 93 -5.42 -14.82 -21.87
N PRO A 94 -5.34 -13.65 -22.52
CA PRO A 94 -4.20 -13.30 -23.35
C PRO A 94 -2.89 -13.37 -22.55
N THR A 95 -1.92 -14.12 -23.05
CA THR A 95 -0.55 -14.13 -22.52
C THR A 95 0.36 -13.42 -23.52
N MET A 96 0.69 -12.15 -23.27
CA MET A 96 1.70 -11.43 -24.05
C MET A 96 3.11 -11.70 -23.52
N ARG A 97 4.12 -11.66 -24.40
CA ARG A 97 5.53 -11.65 -23.98
C ARG A 97 5.84 -10.27 -23.38
N GLY A 98 6.07 -10.23 -22.08
CA GLY A 98 6.21 -8.99 -21.30
C GLY A 98 4.88 -8.56 -20.68
N SER A 99 4.90 -7.99 -19.48
CA SER A 99 3.73 -7.61 -18.67
C SER A 99 2.85 -6.50 -19.27
N GLY A 100 2.98 -6.19 -20.57
CA GLY A 100 2.52 -4.92 -21.18
C GLY A 100 3.32 -3.70 -20.72
N GLY A 101 4.14 -3.85 -19.67
CA GLY A 101 4.80 -2.78 -18.95
C GLY A 101 3.99 -2.33 -17.74
N SER A 102 4.64 -1.57 -16.86
CA SER A 102 3.99 -0.89 -15.73
C SER A 102 4.14 0.62 -15.83
N VAL A 103 3.25 1.31 -15.15
CA VAL A 103 3.31 2.75 -14.86
C VAL A 103 3.66 2.89 -13.39
N MET A 104 4.77 3.56 -13.08
CA MET A 104 5.13 3.92 -11.72
C MET A 104 4.59 5.32 -11.43
N LEU A 105 3.93 5.50 -10.29
CA LEU A 105 3.33 6.76 -9.88
C LEU A 105 3.75 7.07 -8.45
N TRP A 106 4.04 8.33 -8.18
CA TRP A 106 3.99 8.89 -6.83
C TRP A 106 2.64 9.56 -6.63
N GLY A 107 2.04 9.41 -5.46
CA GLY A 107 0.87 10.21 -5.10
C GLY A 107 0.89 10.60 -3.64
N ALA A 108 0.07 11.59 -3.33
CA ALA A 108 -0.14 12.01 -1.96
C ALA A 108 -1.62 12.29 -1.70
N PHE A 109 -2.06 12.16 -0.46
CA PHE A 109 -3.40 12.59 -0.05
C PHE A 109 -3.39 13.14 1.38
N TYR A 110 -4.43 13.89 1.70
CA TYR A 110 -4.66 14.46 3.03
C TYR A 110 -6.15 14.54 3.32
N TRP A 111 -6.54 15.09 4.47
CA TRP A 111 -7.94 15.06 4.91
C TRP A 111 -8.92 15.78 3.96
N HIS A 112 -8.50 16.88 3.32
CA HIS A 112 -9.40 17.68 2.49
C HIS A 112 -9.35 17.32 1.00
N GLY A 113 -8.39 16.50 0.57
CA GLY A 113 -8.22 16.25 -0.85
C GLY A 113 -7.10 15.28 -1.19
N LEU A 114 -6.99 15.04 -2.48
CA LEU A 114 -5.91 14.29 -3.09
C LEU A 114 -4.87 15.27 -3.61
N GLY A 115 -3.61 14.96 -3.37
CA GLY A 115 -2.47 15.62 -3.97
C GLY A 115 -2.25 15.18 -5.42
N PRO A 116 -1.20 15.69 -6.06
CA PRO A 116 -0.89 15.34 -7.43
C PRO A 116 -0.49 13.87 -7.54
N LEU A 117 -0.90 13.25 -8.65
CA LEU A 117 -0.46 11.92 -9.05
C LEU A 117 0.62 12.09 -10.14
N VAL A 118 1.86 11.79 -9.79
CA VAL A 118 3.06 12.12 -10.56
C VAL A 118 3.65 10.86 -11.18
N PRO A 119 3.66 10.74 -12.51
CA PRO A 119 4.32 9.63 -13.19
C PRO A 119 5.83 9.67 -13.03
N LEU A 120 6.39 8.53 -12.67
CA LEU A 120 7.82 8.32 -12.53
C LEU A 120 8.32 7.40 -13.64
N GLU A 121 9.44 7.80 -14.26
CA GLU A 121 10.03 7.06 -15.36
C GLU A 121 11.07 6.05 -14.85
N GLY A 122 10.89 4.77 -15.18
CA GLY A 122 11.83 3.71 -14.83
C GLY A 122 11.84 3.34 -13.35
N MET A 123 13.03 2.98 -12.85
CA MET A 123 13.24 2.71 -11.43
C MET A 123 13.36 4.03 -10.68
N VAL A 124 12.58 4.19 -9.60
CA VAL A 124 12.58 5.42 -8.81
C VAL A 124 13.95 5.64 -8.18
N THR A 125 14.54 6.78 -8.48
CA THR A 125 15.84 7.21 -7.92
C THR A 125 15.65 8.28 -6.85
N ALA A 126 16.63 8.43 -5.97
CA ALA A 126 16.63 9.51 -4.99
C ALA A 126 16.55 10.92 -5.62
N ASN A 127 17.13 11.12 -6.80
CA ASN A 127 17.03 12.39 -7.51
C ASN A 127 15.61 12.66 -8.02
N GLN A 128 14.96 11.66 -8.63
CA GLN A 128 13.56 11.78 -9.01
C GLN A 128 12.66 12.04 -7.81
N TYR A 129 12.91 11.37 -6.69
CA TYR A 129 12.17 11.62 -5.46
C TYR A 129 12.37 13.07 -4.97
N LYS A 130 13.60 13.57 -4.94
CA LYS A 130 13.90 14.96 -4.60
C LYS A 130 13.21 15.96 -5.53
N ASP A 131 13.13 15.66 -6.83
CA ASP A 131 12.40 16.47 -7.81
C ASP A 131 10.89 16.46 -7.50
N VAL A 132 10.33 15.33 -7.08
CA VAL A 132 8.93 15.24 -6.62
C VAL A 132 8.72 16.10 -5.38
N LEU A 133 9.61 16.02 -4.40
CA LEU A 133 9.52 16.84 -3.18
C LEU A 133 9.52 18.35 -3.52
N SER A 134 10.44 18.77 -4.37
CA SER A 134 10.62 20.18 -4.74
C SER A 134 9.48 20.73 -5.62
N ASN A 135 9.06 19.95 -6.62
CA ASN A 135 8.13 20.43 -7.65
C ASN A 135 6.67 20.15 -7.33
N HIS A 136 6.38 19.21 -6.42
CA HIS A 136 5.01 18.78 -6.14
C HIS A 136 4.66 18.87 -4.66
N LEU A 137 5.45 18.25 -3.76
CA LEU A 137 5.13 18.26 -2.33
C LEU A 137 5.20 19.67 -1.75
N TYR A 138 6.33 20.36 -1.90
CA TYR A 138 6.55 21.65 -1.26
C TYR A 138 5.53 22.73 -1.70
N PRO A 139 5.25 22.91 -3.02
CA PRO A 139 4.19 23.82 -3.46
C PRO A 139 2.81 23.44 -2.92
N MET A 140 2.51 22.14 -2.86
CA MET A 140 1.25 21.64 -2.30
C MET A 140 1.12 21.97 -0.81
N MET A 141 2.17 21.74 -0.02
CA MET A 141 2.19 22.07 1.40
C MET A 141 2.03 23.57 1.64
N LYS A 142 2.75 24.41 0.91
CA LYS A 142 2.63 25.87 1.01
C LYS A 142 1.24 26.37 0.62
N HIS A 143 0.59 25.73 -0.34
CA HIS A 143 -0.76 26.11 -0.77
C HIS A 143 -1.83 25.72 0.25
N PHE A 144 -1.80 24.48 0.75
CA PHE A 144 -2.86 23.96 1.63
C PHE A 144 -2.62 24.19 3.12
N TYR A 145 -1.37 24.37 3.53
CA TYR A 145 -0.96 24.60 4.92
C TYR A 145 0.08 25.73 5.01
N PRO A 146 -0.30 26.97 4.62
CA PRO A 146 0.61 28.12 4.63
C PRO A 146 1.12 28.48 6.03
N ASP A 147 0.44 28.02 7.08
CA ASP A 147 0.81 28.20 8.48
C ASP A 147 1.84 27.17 8.98
N GLY A 148 2.27 26.22 8.13
CA GLY A 148 3.21 25.17 8.49
C GLY A 148 2.64 24.12 9.44
N SER A 149 1.31 24.05 9.61
CA SER A 149 0.69 23.14 10.57
C SER A 149 0.61 21.68 10.11
N SER A 150 0.93 21.40 8.85
CA SER A 150 0.95 20.04 8.30
C SER A 150 2.20 19.26 8.66
N LEU A 151 2.06 17.94 8.61
CA LEU A 151 3.15 16.98 8.74
C LEU A 151 3.17 16.09 7.50
N PHE A 152 4.33 15.95 6.88
CA PHE A 152 4.54 15.08 5.73
C PHE A 152 4.98 13.68 6.17
N GLN A 153 4.38 12.65 5.59
CA GLN A 153 4.73 11.27 5.82
C GLN A 153 5.02 10.57 4.48
N ASP A 154 6.20 9.98 4.39
CA ASP A 154 6.61 9.00 3.39
C ASP A 154 6.98 7.67 4.07
N ASP A 155 7.25 6.64 3.27
CA ASP A 155 7.78 5.41 3.80
C ASP A 155 9.30 5.56 4.08
N ASN A 156 9.87 4.72 4.94
CA ASN A 156 11.28 4.84 5.29
C ASN A 156 12.19 4.13 4.26
N ALA A 157 11.87 4.20 2.97
CA ALA A 157 12.65 3.57 1.90
C ALA A 157 14.07 4.16 1.80
N LEU A 158 14.99 3.36 1.25
CA LEU A 158 16.39 3.76 1.11
C LEU A 158 16.57 5.03 0.26
N ILE A 159 15.72 5.22 -0.75
CA ILE A 159 15.76 6.43 -1.60
C ILE A 159 15.34 7.69 -0.82
N HIS A 160 14.43 7.58 0.16
CA HIS A 160 13.98 8.69 0.99
C HIS A 160 15.02 9.08 2.06
N ARG A 161 16.02 8.22 2.28
CA ARG A 161 17.15 8.45 3.20
C ARG A 161 18.47 8.68 2.49
N ALA A 162 18.45 8.83 1.17
CA ALA A 162 19.63 9.22 0.42
C ALA A 162 20.07 10.63 0.83
N GLN A 163 21.39 10.87 0.80
CA GLN A 163 21.98 12.13 1.26
C GLN A 163 21.31 13.38 0.67
N GLY A 164 21.10 13.41 -0.65
CA GLY A 164 20.46 14.57 -1.30
C GLY A 164 19.00 14.80 -0.92
N VAL A 165 18.30 13.76 -0.42
CA VAL A 165 16.92 13.87 0.07
C VAL A 165 16.93 14.32 1.53
N THR A 166 17.84 13.81 2.35
CA THR A 166 17.99 14.29 3.74
C THR A 166 18.42 15.74 3.78
N GLU A 167 19.39 16.15 2.95
CA GLU A 167 19.81 17.56 2.81
C GLU A 167 18.65 18.46 2.37
N TRP A 168 17.74 17.96 1.51
CA TRP A 168 16.54 18.69 1.14
C TRP A 168 15.60 18.88 2.33
N PHE A 169 15.35 17.85 3.14
CA PHE A 169 14.54 18.04 4.35
C PHE A 169 15.18 19.00 5.35
N ASP A 170 16.52 18.99 5.47
CA ASP A 170 17.25 19.91 6.33
C ASP A 170 17.13 21.37 5.82
N GLU A 171 17.23 21.60 4.51
CA GLU A 171 17.06 22.92 3.89
C GLU A 171 15.64 23.49 4.11
N TYR A 172 14.62 22.63 4.08
CA TYR A 172 13.21 23.01 4.20
C TYR A 172 12.62 22.73 5.59
N GLU A 173 13.44 22.53 6.63
CA GLU A 173 12.98 22.11 7.97
C GLU A 173 11.96 23.04 8.62
N ASN A 174 12.01 24.34 8.30
CA ASN A 174 11.10 25.36 8.83
C ASN A 174 9.73 25.37 8.10
N ASP A 175 9.65 24.69 6.96
CA ASP A 175 8.48 24.70 6.08
C ASP A 175 7.84 23.30 5.91
N VAL A 176 8.65 22.25 6.03
CA VAL A 176 8.26 20.86 5.81
C VAL A 176 8.58 20.05 7.06
N ASN A 177 7.58 19.87 7.92
CA ASN A 177 7.70 18.95 9.04
C ASN A 177 7.67 17.51 8.49
N HIS A 178 8.75 16.72 8.70
CA HIS A 178 8.82 15.32 8.29
C HIS A 178 8.47 14.37 9.45
N MET A 179 7.53 13.45 9.24
CA MET A 179 7.14 12.45 10.22
C MET A 179 8.21 11.36 10.33
N LEU A 180 8.62 11.04 11.56
CA LEU A 180 9.38 9.82 11.81
C LEU A 180 8.47 8.60 11.57
N TRP A 181 8.86 7.73 10.63
CA TRP A 181 8.07 6.55 10.25
C TRP A 181 8.83 5.24 10.48
N PRO A 182 8.20 4.20 11.04
CA PRO A 182 8.83 2.90 11.22
C PRO A 182 8.93 2.15 9.88
N SER A 183 10.12 1.67 9.52
CA SER A 183 10.35 0.88 8.31
C SER A 183 9.43 -0.34 8.20
N GLN A 184 9.11 -0.74 6.96
CA GLN A 184 8.29 -1.92 6.63
C GLN A 184 6.91 -1.90 7.30
N SER A 185 6.24 -0.76 7.20
CA SER A 185 4.92 -0.53 7.80
C SER A 185 3.85 -0.12 6.79
N PRO A 186 3.65 -0.85 5.68
CA PRO A 186 2.62 -0.50 4.70
C PRO A 186 1.22 -0.58 5.30
N ASP A 187 0.99 -1.49 6.27
CA ASP A 187 -0.27 -1.59 7.00
C ASP A 187 -0.61 -0.34 7.84
N LEU A 188 0.37 0.55 8.05
CA LEU A 188 0.16 1.84 8.69
C LEU A 188 -0.02 2.99 7.70
N ASN A 189 0.34 2.80 6.43
CA ASN A 189 0.25 3.83 5.40
C ASN A 189 -1.08 3.67 4.64
N PRO A 190 -2.13 4.47 4.93
CA PRO A 190 -3.44 4.27 4.33
C PRO A 190 -3.49 4.58 2.83
N ILE A 191 -2.49 5.24 2.24
CA ILE A 191 -2.46 5.43 0.78
C ILE A 191 -2.41 4.09 0.03
N GLU A 192 -1.90 3.04 0.66
CA GLU A 192 -1.94 1.67 0.14
C GLU A 192 -3.38 1.22 -0.16
N HIS A 193 -4.36 1.62 0.66
CA HIS A 193 -5.77 1.37 0.40
C HIS A 193 -6.29 2.19 -0.79
N LEU A 194 -5.80 3.42 -0.98
CA LEU A 194 -6.14 4.22 -2.16
C LEU A 194 -5.57 3.60 -3.44
N TRP A 195 -4.39 2.99 -3.40
CA TRP A 195 -3.86 2.23 -4.54
C TRP A 195 -4.73 1.05 -4.91
N VAL A 196 -5.26 0.32 -3.93
CA VAL A 196 -6.22 -0.77 -4.17
C VAL A 196 -7.52 -0.25 -4.79
N ILE A 197 -8.07 0.85 -4.27
CA ILE A 197 -9.27 1.48 -4.83
C ILE A 197 -9.02 1.93 -6.28
N LEU A 198 -7.87 2.54 -6.54
CA LEU A 198 -7.49 3.03 -7.85
C LEU A 198 -7.35 1.87 -8.86
N ASP A 199 -6.66 0.79 -8.49
CA ASP A 199 -6.50 -0.41 -9.33
C ASP A 199 -7.87 -1.04 -9.67
N GLN A 200 -8.76 -1.14 -8.68
CA GLN A 200 -10.12 -1.66 -8.88
C GLN A 200 -10.93 -0.81 -9.84
N ARG A 201 -10.85 0.52 -9.74
CA ARG A 201 -11.58 1.43 -10.62
C ARG A 201 -11.06 1.38 -12.05
N VAL A 202 -9.74 1.41 -12.24
CA VAL A 202 -9.13 1.23 -13.57
C VAL A 202 -9.50 -0.13 -14.16
N GLY A 203 -9.55 -1.19 -13.35
CA GLY A 203 -9.99 -2.52 -13.78
C GLY A 203 -11.45 -2.62 -14.23
N GLN A 204 -12.30 -1.62 -13.92
CA GLN A 204 -13.69 -1.55 -14.36
C GLN A 204 -13.88 -0.82 -15.69
N HIS A 205 -12.83 -0.21 -16.25
CA HIS A 205 -12.90 0.45 -17.56
C HIS A 205 -13.20 -0.54 -18.69
N SER A 206 -13.99 -0.08 -19.67
CA SER A 206 -14.32 -0.83 -20.87
C SER A 206 -14.17 0.08 -22.10
N PRO A 207 -13.16 -0.13 -22.97
CA PRO A 207 -12.20 -1.23 -22.94
C PRO A 207 -11.16 -1.10 -21.79
N PRO A 208 -10.55 -2.22 -21.34
CA PRO A 208 -9.45 -2.15 -20.39
C PRO A 208 -8.24 -1.44 -21.02
N PRO A 209 -7.33 -0.89 -20.19
CA PRO A 209 -6.14 -0.21 -20.68
C PRO A 209 -5.28 -1.15 -21.53
N SER A 210 -4.89 -0.69 -22.72
CA SER A 210 -4.16 -1.49 -23.72
C SER A 210 -2.72 -1.02 -23.92
N SER A 211 -2.35 0.13 -23.34
CA SER A 211 -1.02 0.74 -23.43
C SER A 211 -0.66 1.49 -22.14
N LYS A 212 0.63 1.76 -21.92
CA LYS A 212 1.08 2.55 -20.76
C LYS A 212 0.47 3.95 -20.75
N HIS A 213 0.27 4.52 -21.93
CA HIS A 213 -0.33 5.84 -22.09
C HIS A 213 -1.78 5.84 -21.63
N GLN A 214 -2.60 4.92 -22.15
CA GLN A 214 -4.01 4.77 -21.75
C GLN A 214 -4.14 4.42 -20.27
N MET A 215 -3.25 3.55 -19.75
CA MET A 215 -3.19 3.23 -18.33
C MET A 215 -2.97 4.48 -17.48
N LYS A 216 -2.01 5.32 -17.87
CA LYS A 216 -1.72 6.59 -17.18
C LYS A 216 -2.91 7.55 -17.23
N GLU A 217 -3.60 7.66 -18.36
CA GLU A 217 -4.80 8.50 -18.47
C GLU A 217 -5.91 8.03 -17.52
N TYR A 218 -6.22 6.73 -17.52
CA TYR A 218 -7.22 6.16 -16.62
C TYR A 218 -6.84 6.33 -15.14
N LEU A 219 -5.56 6.13 -14.79
CA LEU A 219 -5.09 6.34 -13.42
C LEU A 219 -5.27 7.80 -12.98
N LEU A 220 -4.95 8.77 -13.84
CA LEU A 220 -5.10 10.19 -13.54
C LEU A 220 -6.57 10.60 -13.43
N GLU A 221 -7.43 10.12 -14.33
CA GLU A 221 -8.87 10.37 -14.31
C GLU A 221 -9.52 9.77 -13.05
N GLU A 222 -9.25 8.50 -12.78
CA GLU A 222 -9.83 7.80 -11.64
C GLU A 222 -9.38 8.40 -10.31
N TRP A 223 -8.10 8.75 -10.17
CA TRP A 223 -7.56 9.40 -8.97
C TRP A 223 -8.34 10.67 -8.63
N CYS A 224 -8.53 11.56 -9.60
CA CYS A 224 -9.30 12.80 -9.41
C CYS A 224 -10.79 12.55 -9.08
N SER A 225 -11.31 11.37 -9.41
CA SER A 225 -12.71 10.98 -9.18
C SER A 225 -12.94 10.21 -7.87
N ILE A 226 -11.89 9.88 -7.11
CA ILE A 226 -12.03 9.20 -5.82
C ILE A 226 -12.78 10.14 -4.87
N PRO A 227 -13.96 9.73 -4.35
CA PRO A 227 -14.77 10.63 -3.55
C PRO A 227 -14.16 10.84 -2.16
N PRO A 228 -14.34 12.02 -1.55
CA PRO A 228 -13.73 12.35 -0.26
C PRO A 228 -13.96 11.35 0.86
N VAL A 229 -15.13 10.71 0.86
CA VAL A 229 -15.48 9.68 1.85
C VAL A 229 -14.49 8.51 1.89
N GLU A 230 -13.87 8.14 0.78
CA GLU A 230 -12.91 7.04 0.74
C GLU A 230 -11.64 7.42 1.53
N PHE A 231 -11.00 8.53 1.19
CA PHE A 231 -9.76 8.93 1.85
C PHE A 231 -9.98 9.49 3.26
N GLN A 232 -11.13 10.10 3.56
CA GLN A 232 -11.45 10.57 4.91
C GLN A 232 -11.60 9.42 5.91
N ARG A 233 -12.28 8.34 5.53
CA ARG A 233 -12.41 7.14 6.37
C ARG A 233 -11.07 6.52 6.72
N LEU A 234 -10.10 6.59 5.80
CA LEU A 234 -8.74 6.11 6.03
C LEU A 234 -8.03 6.92 7.12
N VAL A 235 -8.17 8.25 7.09
CA VAL A 235 -7.63 9.14 8.14
C VAL A 235 -8.32 8.89 9.48
N GLU A 236 -9.65 8.77 9.49
CA GLU A 236 -10.44 8.50 10.70
C GLU A 236 -10.13 7.15 11.32
N CYS A 237 -9.64 6.19 10.52
CA CYS A 237 -9.27 4.88 11.02
C CYS A 237 -7.90 4.86 11.73
N MET A 238 -7.09 5.92 11.61
CA MET A 238 -5.73 5.95 12.16
C MET A 238 -5.63 5.61 13.64
N PRO A 239 -6.49 6.16 14.54
CA PRO A 239 -6.43 5.78 15.96
C PRO A 239 -6.61 4.27 16.18
N ARG A 240 -7.49 3.61 15.43
CA ARG A 240 -7.65 2.15 15.51
C ARG A 240 -6.48 1.39 14.89
N CYS A 241 -5.94 1.93 13.79
CA CYS A 241 -4.79 1.36 13.10
C CYS A 241 -3.56 1.29 14.01
N ILE A 242 -3.25 2.41 14.70
CA ILE A 242 -2.10 2.45 15.61
C ILE A 242 -2.31 1.56 16.84
N GLU A 243 -3.53 1.46 17.39
CA GLU A 243 -3.84 0.54 18.50
C GLU A 243 -3.64 -0.93 18.11
N ALA A 244 -3.93 -1.29 16.85
CA ALA A 244 -3.67 -2.64 16.35
C ALA A 244 -2.17 -2.98 16.34
N VAL A 245 -1.27 -1.99 16.20
CA VAL A 245 0.18 -2.21 16.33
C VAL A 245 0.53 -2.64 17.74
N LEU A 246 -0.03 -1.97 18.76
CA LEU A 246 0.21 -2.33 20.15
C LEU A 246 -0.33 -3.73 20.44
N ALA A 247 -1.55 -4.03 19.98
CA ALA A 247 -2.17 -5.35 20.14
C ALA A 247 -1.33 -6.47 19.48
N ALA A 248 -0.75 -6.18 18.31
CA ALA A 248 0.16 -7.08 17.59
C ALA A 248 1.60 -7.07 18.14
N ARG A 249 1.89 -6.30 19.21
CA ARG A 249 3.23 -6.11 19.78
C ARG A 249 4.26 -5.68 18.73
N GLY A 250 3.85 -4.80 17.82
CA GLY A 250 4.66 -4.33 16.70
C GLY A 250 4.63 -5.21 15.45
N GLY A 251 3.94 -6.36 15.48
CA GLY A 251 3.78 -7.23 14.32
C GLY A 251 2.84 -6.67 13.23
N PRO A 252 2.57 -7.46 12.18
CA PRO A 252 1.60 -7.11 11.15
C PRO A 252 0.19 -6.96 11.73
N THR A 253 -0.53 -5.91 11.32
CA THR A 253 -1.91 -5.66 11.73
C THR A 253 -2.91 -6.18 10.69
N PRO A 254 -4.23 -6.10 10.90
CA PRO A 254 -5.23 -6.41 9.86
C PRO A 254 -5.35 -5.36 8.75
N TYR A 255 -4.81 -4.16 8.99
CA TYR A 255 -4.90 -3.02 8.07
C TYR A 255 -3.96 -3.16 6.86
#